data_AF-A0A1C6H5K6-F1
#
_entry.id   AF-A0A1C6H5K6-F1
#
_cell.length_a   1.000
_cell.length_b   1.000
_cell.length_c   1.000
_cell.angle_alpha   90.00
_cell.angle_beta   90.00
_cell.angle_gamma   90.00
#
_symmetry.space_group_name_H-M   'P 1'
#
loop_
_entity.id
_entity.type
_entity.pdbx_description
1 polymer ?
#
loop_
_entity_poly.entity_id
_entity_poly.type
_entity_poly.pdbx_seq_one_letter_code
_entity_poly.pdbx_strand_id
1 'polypeptide(L)' 'MGDAKSLIGIVEGDAIPKLFIPKLLDYYKKGMFPFDKLIKFYPFEQINEAFEESGSGKCIKAVLKML' A
#
# COMPACT_ATOMS: atom_id res chain seq x y z
N MET A 1 6.01 -4.24 41.99
CA MET A 1 4.89 -4.41 41.05
C MET A 1 5.45 -4.06 39.68
N GLY A 2 5.69 -5.04 38.80
CA GLY A 2 6.35 -4.79 37.50
C GLY A 2 5.37 -4.24 36.47
N ASP A 3 5.87 -3.44 35.52
CA ASP A 3 5.07 -2.90 34.42
C ASP A 3 4.49 -4.05 33.57
N ALA A 4 3.16 -4.16 33.51
CA ALA A 4 2.46 -5.13 32.68
C ALA A 4 2.56 -4.74 31.19
N LYS A 5 3.69 -5.04 30.54
CA LYS A 5 3.91 -4.83 29.10
C LYS A 5 3.70 -6.13 28.32
N SER A 6 3.15 -6.04 27.12
CA SER A 6 2.96 -7.16 26.19
C SER A 6 3.63 -6.88 24.84
N LEU A 7 4.17 -7.92 24.20
CA LEU A 7 4.64 -7.92 22.82
C LEU A 7 3.59 -8.57 21.92
N ILE A 8 3.19 -7.90 20.84
CA ILE A 8 2.16 -8.40 19.90
C ILE A 8 2.73 -8.38 18.49
N GLY A 9 2.65 -9.52 17.79
CA GLY A 9 2.96 -9.62 16.36
C GLY A 9 1.74 -9.27 15.51
N ILE A 10 1.96 -8.53 14.42
CA ILE A 10 0.91 -8.10 13.49
C ILE A 10 1.29 -8.57 12.09
N VAL A 11 0.33 -9.15 11.38
CA VAL A 11 0.45 -9.54 9.97
C VAL A 11 -0.60 -8.76 9.18
N GLU A 12 -0.19 -8.11 8.09
CA GLU A 12 -1.10 -7.37 7.18
C GLU A 12 -2.03 -6.37 7.89
N GLY A 13 -1.55 -5.76 8.98
CA GLY A 13 -2.31 -4.77 9.75
C GLY A 13 -3.39 -5.34 10.67
N ASP A 14 -3.41 -6.66 10.94
CA ASP A 14 -4.39 -7.34 11.81
C ASP A 14 -5.85 -7.05 11.39
N ALA A 15 -6.07 -7.02 10.08
CA ALA A 15 -7.33 -6.62 9.48
C ALA A 15 -8.04 -7.80 8.81
N ILE A 16 -9.37 -7.77 8.82
CA ILE A 16 -10.20 -8.63 7.96
C ILE A 16 -10.33 -7.95 6.60
N PRO A 17 -9.68 -8.44 5.52
CA PRO A 17 -9.56 -7.67 4.27
C PRO A 17 -10.92 -7.37 3.61
N LYS A 18 -11.86 -8.32 3.69
CA LYS A 18 -13.23 -8.17 3.14
C LYS A 18 -14.01 -7.02 3.80
N LEU A 19 -13.66 -6.63 5.02
CA LEU A 19 -14.29 -5.52 5.74
C LEU A 19 -13.47 -4.24 5.60
N PHE A 20 -12.15 -4.36 5.67
CA PHE A 20 -11.25 -3.20 5.76
C PHE A 20 -10.99 -2.52 4.42
N ILE A 21 -10.82 -3.28 3.33
CA ILE A 21 -10.58 -2.70 2.00
C ILE A 21 -11.76 -1.81 1.55
N PRO A 22 -13.04 -2.24 1.65
CA PRO A 22 -14.17 -1.37 1.33
C PRO A 22 -14.19 -0.06 2.13
N LYS A 23 -13.79 -0.11 3.41
CA LYS A 23 -13.69 1.06 4.28
C LYS A 23 -12.59 2.03 3.83
N LEU A 24 -11.42 1.53 3.44
CA LEU A 24 -10.34 2.36 2.88
C LEU A 24 -10.76 3.03 1.56
N LEU A 25 -11.52 2.31 0.72
CA LEU A 25 -12.06 2.88 -0.52
C LEU A 25 -13.08 4.01 -0.25
N ASP A 26 -13.93 3.87 0.76
CA ASP A 26 -14.85 4.93 1.21
C ASP A 26 -14.06 6.17 1.68
N TYR A 27 -13.00 5.98 2.45
CA TYR A 27 -12.12 7.07 2.88
C TYR A 27 -11.42 7.76 1.72
N TYR A 28 -10.94 7.01 0.74
CA TYR A 28 -10.35 7.59 -0.47
C TYR A 28 -11.36 8.45 -1.23
N LYS A 29 -12.59 7.95 -1.46
CA LYS A 29 -13.67 8.70 -2.12
C LYS A 29 -14.06 9.97 -1.38
N LYS A 30 -13.92 9.99 -0.05
CA LYS A 30 -14.14 11.15 0.82
C LYS A 30 -12.93 12.10 0.91
N GLY A 31 -11.83 11.80 0.21
CA GLY A 31 -10.59 12.59 0.29
C GLY A 31 -9.80 12.42 1.59
N MET A 32 -10.18 11.46 2.44
CA MET A 32 -9.56 11.20 3.75
C MET A 32 -8.37 10.24 3.67
N PHE A 33 -8.23 9.51 2.57
CA PHE A 33 -7.15 8.53 2.38
C PHE A 33 -6.57 8.59 0.95
N PRO A 34 -5.70 9.57 0.65
CA PRO A 34 -5.17 9.81 -0.70
C PRO A 34 -4.01 8.86 -1.04
N PHE A 35 -4.27 7.54 -1.08
CA PHE A 35 -3.25 6.53 -1.38
C PHE A 35 -2.74 6.58 -2.83
N ASP A 36 -3.56 7.12 -3.73
CA ASP A 36 -3.26 7.32 -5.16
C ASP A 36 -2.01 8.19 -5.37
N LYS A 37 -1.72 9.12 -4.44
CA LYS A 37 -0.51 9.96 -4.48
C LYS A 37 0.80 9.19 -4.37
N LEU A 38 0.76 7.94 -3.92
CA LEU A 38 1.93 7.08 -3.82
C LEU A 38 2.21 6.31 -5.12
N ILE A 39 1.27 6.34 -6.07
CA ILE A 39 1.30 5.49 -7.26
C ILE A 39 2.04 6.17 -8.40
N LYS A 40 2.99 5.46 -9.01
CA LYS A 40 3.50 5.75 -10.35
C LYS A 40 3.07 4.63 -11.30
N PHE A 41 2.55 5.01 -12.46
CA PHE A 41 2.08 4.08 -13.47
C PHE A 41 3.15 3.81 -14.52
N TYR A 42 3.24 2.56 -14.95
CA TYR A 42 4.12 2.11 -16.03
C TYR A 42 3.29 1.26 -17.02
N PRO A 43 3.51 1.37 -18.34
CA PRO A 43 3.11 0.33 -19.29
C PRO A 43 3.71 -1.04 -18.91
N PHE A 44 3.04 -2.13 -19.26
CA PHE A 44 3.48 -3.48 -18.91
C PHE A 44 4.88 -3.80 -19.44
N GLU A 45 5.23 -3.29 -20.62
CA GLU A 45 6.54 -3.47 -21.27
C GLU A 45 7.69 -2.87 -20.43
N GLN A 46 7.38 -1.91 -19.56
CA GLN A 46 8.35 -1.25 -18.68
C GLN A 46 8.48 -1.93 -17.31
N ILE A 47 8.10 -3.20 -17.18
CA ILE A 47 8.16 -3.94 -15.90
C ILE A 47 9.55 -3.86 -15.23
N ASN A 48 10.63 -3.96 -16.00
CA ASN A 48 11.99 -3.92 -15.45
C ASN A 48 12.35 -2.54 -14.87
N GLU A 49 11.92 -1.46 -15.53
CA GLU A 49 12.10 -0.09 -15.03
C GLU A 49 11.29 0.13 -13.74
N ALA A 50 10.04 -0.35 -13.71
CA ALA A 50 9.18 -0.28 -12.52
C ALA A 50 9.81 -1.00 -11.31
N PHE A 51 10.46 -2.14 -11.53
CA PHE A 51 11.20 -2.87 -10.49
C PHE A 51 12.43 -2.10 -10.00
N GLU A 52 13.25 -1.57 -10.90
CA GLU A 52 14.46 -0.81 -10.54
C GLU A 52 14.12 0.46 -9.74
N GLU A 53 13.12 1.22 -10.19
CA GLU A 53 12.73 2.46 -9.52
C GLU A 53 12.06 2.20 -8.17
N SER A 54 11.34 1.08 -8.02
CA SER A 54 10.82 0.66 -6.72
C SER A 54 11.94 0.27 -5.76
N GLY A 55 12.92 -0.50 -6.24
CA GLY A 55 14.06 -0.96 -5.43
C GLY A 55 15.00 0.18 -5.01
N SER A 56 15.17 1.20 -5.86
CA SER A 56 15.97 2.40 -5.57
C SER A 56 15.23 3.46 -4.73
N GLY A 57 13.93 3.28 -4.47
CA GLY A 57 13.10 4.23 -3.73
C GLY A 57 12.66 5.46 -4.53
N LYS A 58 13.00 5.55 -5.83
CA LYS A 58 12.50 6.61 -6.74
C LYS A 58 10.98 6.51 -6.95
N CYS A 59 10.43 5.31 -6.86
CA CYS A 59 9.00 5.02 -6.94
C CYS A 59 8.53 4.34 -5.65
N ILE A 60 7.50 4.90 -4.99
CA ILE A 60 6.95 4.33 -3.75
C ILE A 60 6.07 3.12 -4.06
N LYS A 61 5.12 3.25 -5.00
CA LYS A 61 4.26 2.15 -5.44
C LYS A 61 4.13 2.13 -6.97
N ALA A 62 4.81 1.19 -7.61
CA ALA A 62 4.62 0.97 -9.04
C ALA A 62 3.31 0.20 -9.31
N VAL A 63 2.57 0.63 -10.35
CA VAL A 63 1.40 -0.08 -10.88
C VAL A 63 1.56 -0.24 -12.39
N LEU A 64 1.54 -1.50 -12.86
CA LEU A 64 1.60 -1.82 -14.28
C LEU A 64 0.22 -1.68 -14.93
N LYS A 65 0.17 -1.07 -16.11
CA LYS A 65 -1.01 -0.96 -16.97
C LYS A 65 -0.90 -1.96 -18.12
N MET A 66 -1.95 -2.76 -18.31
CA MET A 66 -2.04 -3.82 -19.33
C MET A 66 -2.68 -3.32 -20.65
N LEU A 67 -2.43 -2.07 -21.05
CA LEU A 67 -3.09 -1.44 -22.21
C LEU A 67 -2.41 -1.80 -23.53
#